data_AF-A0A964KDC7-F1
#
_entry.id   AF-A0A964KDC7-F1
#
_cell.length_a   1.000
_cell.length_b   1.000
_cell.length_c   1.000
_cell.angle_alpha   90.00
_cell.angle_beta   90.00
_cell.angle_gamma   90.00
#
_symmetry.space_group_name_H-M   'P 1'
#
loop_
_entity.id
_entity.type
_entity.pdbx_description
1 polymer ?
#
loop_
_entity_poly.entity_id
_entity_poly.type
_entity_poly.pdbx_seq_one_letter_code
_entity_poly.pdbx_strand_id
1 'polypeptide(L)' 'MLGAQIGSEKGKVTSRWVLKGDDYRYVKMDITFEAEGTLLGMAGMNMGTYAVFERVNGQLYGEG' A
#
# COMPACT_ATOMS: atom_id res chain seq x y z
N MET A 1 18.49 -6.18 -19.63
CA MET A 1 18.23 -7.24 -18.62
C MET A 1 17.67 -6.55 -17.39
N LEU A 2 16.40 -6.77 -17.04
CA LEU A 2 15.91 -6.39 -15.70
C LEU A 2 16.70 -7.23 -14.67
N GLY A 3 17.13 -6.62 -13.57
CA GLY A 3 18.01 -7.25 -12.58
C GLY A 3 17.43 -8.51 -11.92
N ALA A 4 18.16 -9.07 -10.94
CA ALA A 4 17.69 -10.22 -10.19
C ALA A 4 16.39 -9.88 -9.43
N GLN A 5 15.37 -10.73 -9.55
CA GLN A 5 14.12 -10.57 -8.80
C GLN A 5 14.40 -10.86 -7.32
N ILE A 6 14.35 -9.80 -6.50
CA ILE A 6 14.57 -9.90 -5.05
C ILE A 6 13.29 -10.20 -4.26
N GLY A 7 12.12 -10.08 -4.88
CA GLY A 7 10.86 -10.44 -4.25
C GLY A 7 9.65 -10.35 -5.18
N SER A 8 8.53 -10.90 -4.71
CA SER A 8 7.21 -10.76 -5.31
C SER A 8 6.13 -10.96 -4.26
N GLU A 9 5.06 -10.17 -4.33
CA GLU A 9 3.92 -10.29 -3.44
C GLU A 9 2.63 -10.39 -4.25
N LYS A 10 1.67 -11.15 -3.70
CA LYS A 10 0.30 -11.22 -4.19
C LYS A 10 -0.63 -11.14 -2.99
N GLY A 11 -1.54 -10.18 -3.02
CA GLY A 11 -2.42 -9.92 -1.90
C GLY A 11 -3.75 -9.31 -2.32
N LYS A 12 -4.51 -8.91 -1.30
CA LYS A 12 -5.79 -8.20 -1.45
C LYS A 12 -5.86 -7.05 -0.45
N VAL A 13 -6.60 -6.02 -0.85
CA VAL A 13 -7.05 -4.99 0.09
C VAL A 13 -8.20 -5.55 0.90
N THR A 14 -8.06 -5.53 2.22
CA THR A 14 -9.06 -6.06 3.15
C THR A 14 -10.02 -4.97 3.61
N SER A 15 -9.56 -3.71 3.70
CA SER A 15 -10.43 -2.59 4.06
C SER A 15 -9.94 -1.25 3.51
N ARG A 16 -10.89 -0.31 3.35
CA ARG A 16 -10.64 1.09 3.00
C ARG A 16 -11.55 2.01 3.81
N TRP A 17 -10.98 3.03 4.43
CA TRP A 17 -11.73 3.96 5.29
C TRP A 17 -11.31 5.38 4.97
N VAL A 18 -12.27 6.30 4.79
CA VAL A 18 -11.96 7.72 4.66
C VAL A 18 -11.65 8.29 6.04
N LEU A 19 -10.51 8.98 6.15
CA LEU A 19 -10.08 9.65 7.36
C LEU A 19 -10.50 11.11 7.37
N LYS A 20 -10.51 11.71 8.56
CA LYS A 20 -10.60 13.16 8.69
C LYS A 20 -9.37 13.78 8.02
N GLY A 21 -9.60 14.56 6.97
CA GLY A 21 -8.53 15.30 6.29
C GLY A 21 -7.91 16.36 7.18
N ASP A 22 -6.61 16.58 7.00
CA ASP A 22 -5.83 17.70 7.52
C ASP A 22 -5.69 18.84 6.50
N ASP A 23 -6.06 18.59 5.25
CA ASP A 23 -6.09 19.55 4.13
C ASP A 23 -7.36 19.28 3.29
N TYR A 24 -7.97 20.34 2.76
CA TYR A 24 -9.18 20.23 1.92
C TYR A 24 -8.86 19.84 0.46
N ARG A 25 -7.58 19.87 0.07
CA ARG A 25 -7.14 19.62 -1.30
C ARG A 25 -7.04 18.14 -1.66
N TYR A 26 -7.15 17.24 -0.68
CA TYR A 26 -7.05 15.80 -0.90
C TYR A 26 -7.96 15.01 0.03
N VAL A 27 -8.33 13.80 -0.41
CA VAL A 27 -8.99 12.81 0.45
C VAL A 27 -7.93 11.96 1.11
N LYS A 28 -7.95 11.90 2.45
CA LYS A 28 -7.11 11.02 3.25
C LYS A 28 -7.87 9.72 3.54
N MET A 29 -7.22 8.58 3.42
CA MET A 29 -7.83 7.26 3.65
C MET A 29 -6.86 6.32 4.31
N ASP A 30 -7.36 5.35 5.08
CA ASP A 30 -6.60 4.16 5.45
C ASP A 30 -6.90 3.02 4.48
N ILE A 31 -5.85 2.30 4.06
CA ILE A 31 -5.95 1.09 3.26
C ILE A 31 -5.23 -0.04 4.00
N THR A 32 -5.99 -1.04 4.45
CA THR A 32 -5.43 -2.27 5.04
C THR A 32 -5.31 -3.35 3.97
N PHE A 33 -4.19 -4.07 3.99
CA PHE A 33 -3.92 -5.14 3.05
C PHE A 33 -3.31 -6.35 3.76
N GLU A 34 -3.40 -7.48 3.06
CA GLU A 34 -2.74 -8.73 3.41
C GLU A 34 -2.22 -9.33 2.11
N ALA A 35 -0.96 -9.72 2.10
CA ALA A 35 -0.26 -10.27 0.95
C ALA A 35 0.68 -11.40 1.36
N GLU A 36 0.74 -12.42 0.53
CA GLU A 36 1.75 -13.47 0.63
C GLU A 36 2.81 -13.22 -0.43
N GLY A 37 4.06 -13.55 -0.12
CA GLY A 37 5.13 -13.28 -1.05
C GLY A 37 6.45 -13.94 -0.70
N THR A 38 7.44 -13.60 -1.53
CA THR A 38 8.84 -13.96 -1.32
C THR A 38 9.68 -12.70 -1.26
N LEU A 39 10.65 -12.69 -0.35
CA LEU A 39 11.67 -11.64 -0.24
C LEU A 39 13.02 -12.31 0.02
N LEU A 40 14.01 -12.03 -0.82
CA LEU A 40 15.35 -12.64 -0.78
C LEU A 40 15.31 -14.18 -0.73
N GLY A 41 14.34 -14.78 -1.43
CA GLY A 41 14.15 -16.24 -1.48
C GLY A 41 13.42 -16.84 -0.27
N MET A 42 13.03 -16.03 0.73
CA MET A 42 12.25 -16.48 1.88
C MET A 42 10.77 -16.20 1.66
N ALA A 43 9.92 -17.19 1.93
CA ALA A 43 8.47 -16.99 1.94
C ALA A 43 8.06 -16.17 3.18
N GLY A 44 7.09 -15.29 3.00
CA GLY A 44 6.58 -14.44 4.08
C GLY A 44 5.15 -13.97 3.83
N MET A 45 4.57 -13.44 4.89
CA MET A 45 3.28 -12.75 4.86
C MET A 45 3.52 -11.29 5.23
N ASN A 46 3.01 -10.39 4.41
CA ASN A 46 3.02 -8.96 4.60
C ASN A 46 1.60 -8.50 4.90
N MET A 47 1.40 -7.82 6.03
CA MET A 47 0.13 -7.18 6.35
C MET A 47 0.41 -5.81 6.92
N GLY A 48 -0.47 -4.87 6.64
CA GLY A 48 -0.33 -3.52 7.15
C GLY A 48 -1.48 -2.62 6.76
N THR A 49 -1.44 -1.41 7.31
CA THR A 49 -2.35 -0.32 6.96
C THR A 49 -1.51 0.88 6.56
N TYR A 50 -1.76 1.41 5.37
CA TYR A 50 -1.19 2.68 4.93
C TYR A 50 -2.21 3.79 5.09
N ALA A 51 -1.79 4.93 5.63
CA ALA A 51 -2.51 6.18 5.47
C ALA A 51 -2.16 6.75 4.09
N VAL A 52 -3.13 6.85 3.20
CA VAL A 52 -2.96 7.34 1.83
C VAL A 52 -3.68 8.66 1.59
N PHE A 53 -3.13 9.49 0.71
CA PHE A 53 -3.83 10.68 0.21
C PHE A 53 -3.58 10.90 -1.29
N GLU A 54 -4.57 11.44 -1.99
CA GLU A 54 -4.50 11.78 -3.42
C GLU A 54 -4.26 13.28 -3.63
N ARG A 55 -3.07 13.68 -4.08
CA ARG A 55 -2.75 15.12 -4.32
C ARG A 55 -3.02 15.61 -5.74
N VAL A 56 -2.88 14.73 -6.72
CA VAL A 56 -3.06 15.00 -8.15
C VAL A 56 -3.82 13.81 -8.71
N ASN A 57 -4.77 14.03 -9.62
CA ASN A 57 -5.61 12.97 -10.17
C ASN A 57 -4.79 11.73 -10.55
N GLY A 58 -5.08 10.61 -9.90
CA GLY A 58 -4.45 9.32 -10.14
C GLY A 58 -3.14 9.05 -9.41
N GLN A 59 -2.63 9.96 -8.57
CA GLN A 59 -1.44 9.74 -7.75
C GLN A 59 -1.80 9.56 -6.27
N LEU A 60 -1.58 8.35 -5.75
CA LEU A 60 -1.74 8.02 -4.34
C LEU A 60 -0.38 8.00 -3.64
N TYR A 61 -0.27 8.72 -2.54
CA TYR A 61 0.89 8.72 -1.66
C TYR A 61 0.51 8.01 -0.37
N GLY A 62 1.27 6.99 0.02
CA GLY A 62 1.08 6.26 1.27
C GLY A 62 2.16 6.59 2.31
N GLU A 63 1.75 6.67 3.56
CA GLU A 63 2.59 6.76 4.75
C GLU A 63 2.25 5.58 5.67
N GLY A 64 3.27 4.85 6.13
CA GLY A 64 3.14 3.65 6.95
C GLY A 64 4.39 2.78 6.90
#